data_AF-A0AAW8FKR6-F1
#
_entry.id   AF-A0AAW8FKR6-F1
#
_cell.length_a   1.000
_cell.length_b   1.000
_cell.length_c   1.000
_cell.angle_alpha   90.00
_cell.angle_beta   90.00
_cell.angle_gamma   90.00
#
_symmetry.space_group_name_H-M   'P 1'
#
loop_
_entity.id
_entity.type
_entity.pdbx_description
1 polymer ?
#
loop_
_entity_poly.entity_id
_entity_poly.type
_entity_poly.pdbx_seq_one_letter_code
_entity_poly.pdbx_strand_id
1 'polypeptide(L)'
;MKARSAITRALGTAVGAGALAWLVMAGAPAATGGTSAVADEAPGYAVENFDYPGADKILAERNITLKRGDGHIVLADCASQTGLLEVWARSHDKVCFRVTGNSGWLTLEIPSVYGVKGNDYATTVDMTVADEEKSYDVEENAWTAVGESADEQGREFMLVEIRSTK
;
A
#
# COMPACT_ATOMS: atom_id res chain seq x y z
N MET A 1 -23.06 -41.03 -37.43
CA MET A 1 -24.45 -41.54 -37.51
C MET A 1 -25.16 -41.18 -36.21
N LYS A 2 -26.29 -40.46 -36.33
CA LYS A 2 -27.48 -40.37 -35.43
C LYS A 2 -27.26 -40.05 -33.93
N ALA A 3 -27.68 -38.88 -33.43
CA ALA A 3 -29.07 -38.47 -33.07
C ALA A 3 -29.59 -39.30 -31.87
N ARG A 4 -30.27 -38.81 -30.82
CA ARG A 4 -31.03 -37.60 -30.45
C ARG A 4 -31.51 -37.89 -29.01
N SER A 5 -31.77 -36.90 -28.16
CA SER A 5 -33.13 -36.72 -27.59
C SER A 5 -33.22 -35.48 -26.69
N ALA A 6 -34.29 -34.74 -26.89
CA ALA A 6 -34.74 -33.59 -26.12
C ALA A 6 -35.90 -34.04 -25.21
N ILE A 7 -36.06 -33.40 -24.04
CA ILE A 7 -37.36 -33.33 -23.34
C ILE A 7 -37.54 -31.91 -22.80
N THR A 8 -38.54 -31.24 -23.36
CA THR A 8 -39.18 -29.99 -22.93
C THR A 8 -40.39 -30.29 -22.06
N ARG A 9 -40.70 -29.39 -21.11
CA ARG A 9 -42.03 -28.96 -20.59
C ARG A 9 -41.84 -28.22 -19.25
N ALA A 10 -42.59 -27.23 -18.78
CA ALA A 10 -43.41 -26.12 -19.32
C ALA A 10 -44.13 -25.46 -18.10
N LEU A 11 -44.32 -24.13 -18.16
CA LEU A 11 -45.34 -23.27 -17.49
C LEU A 11 -45.34 -22.96 -15.98
N GLY A 12 -45.55 -21.66 -15.68
CA GLY A 12 -46.15 -21.16 -14.43
C GLY A 12 -45.99 -19.65 -14.19
N THR A 13 -46.86 -18.81 -14.78
CA THR A 13 -46.97 -17.35 -14.60
C THR A 13 -47.82 -16.95 -13.38
N ALA A 14 -47.52 -15.82 -12.72
CA ALA A 14 -48.53 -14.98 -12.06
C ALA A 14 -48.06 -13.52 -11.87
N VAL A 15 -48.94 -12.58 -12.24
CA VAL A 15 -48.82 -11.11 -12.22
C VAL A 15 -49.42 -10.57 -10.91
N GLY A 16 -48.87 -9.49 -10.36
CA GLY A 16 -49.48 -8.74 -9.27
C GLY A 16 -49.11 -7.26 -9.30
N ALA A 17 -49.93 -6.45 -9.98
CA ALA A 17 -49.90 -4.99 -9.91
C ALA A 17 -50.83 -4.52 -8.79
N GLY A 18 -50.35 -3.63 -7.93
CA GLY A 18 -51.16 -2.99 -6.88
C GLY A 18 -50.78 -1.51 -6.77
N ALA A 19 -51.60 -0.65 -7.35
CA ALA A 19 -51.57 0.80 -7.16
C ALA A 19 -52.82 1.21 -6.39
N LEU A 20 -52.66 1.93 -5.28
CA LEU A 20 -53.72 2.69 -4.63
C LEU A 20 -53.12 4.01 -4.11
N ALA A 21 -53.67 5.11 -4.62
CA ALA A 21 -53.40 6.49 -4.21
C ALA A 21 -54.61 7.05 -3.41
N TRP A 22 -54.58 8.37 -3.13
CA TRP A 22 -55.57 9.25 -2.46
C TRP A 22 -55.44 9.30 -0.90
N LEU A 23 -55.44 10.43 -0.15
CA LEU A 23 -55.67 11.88 -0.35
C LEU A 23 -55.26 12.70 0.92
N VAL A 24 -54.59 13.85 0.70
CA VAL A 24 -54.65 15.23 1.29
C VAL A 24 -54.93 15.55 2.80
N MET A 25 -53.93 16.24 3.39
CA MET A 25 -53.78 17.37 4.36
C MET A 25 -54.76 17.69 5.51
N ALA A 26 -54.19 17.94 6.72
CA ALA A 26 -54.29 19.21 7.49
C ALA A 26 -53.50 19.21 8.85
N GLY A 27 -52.78 20.30 9.17
CA GLY A 27 -52.65 20.86 10.54
C GLY A 27 -51.43 20.54 11.42
N ALA A 28 -50.62 21.57 11.75
CA ALA A 28 -49.43 21.55 12.62
C ALA A 28 -49.74 21.39 14.14
N PRO A 29 -48.73 21.13 15.01
CA PRO A 29 -47.85 22.22 15.45
C PRO A 29 -46.36 21.92 15.23
N ALA A 30 -45.60 22.95 14.91
CA ALA A 30 -44.15 22.90 14.88
C ALA A 30 -43.64 22.62 16.30
N ALA A 31 -43.13 21.41 16.53
CA ALA A 31 -42.25 21.15 17.65
C ALA A 31 -41.00 22.00 17.43
N THR A 32 -40.79 22.97 18.31
CA THR A 32 -39.52 23.69 18.45
C THR A 32 -38.43 22.67 18.76
N GLY A 33 -37.83 22.12 17.71
CA GLY A 33 -36.58 21.38 17.79
C GLY A 33 -35.53 22.36 18.30
N GLY A 34 -35.30 22.33 19.61
CA GLY A 34 -34.15 22.98 20.20
C GLY A 34 -32.91 22.37 19.57
N THR A 35 -32.33 23.09 18.61
CA THR A 35 -30.93 22.88 18.24
C THR A 35 -30.12 23.22 19.48
N SER A 36 -29.77 22.21 20.27
CA SER A 36 -28.67 22.33 21.22
C SER A 36 -27.47 22.80 20.42
N ALA A 37 -26.99 24.01 20.72
CA ALA A 37 -25.71 24.47 20.22
C ALA A 37 -24.68 23.42 20.61
N VAL A 38 -24.01 22.83 19.61
CA VAL A 38 -22.76 22.12 19.83
C VAL A 38 -21.84 23.20 20.41
N ALA A 39 -21.57 23.11 21.70
CA ALA A 39 -20.56 23.94 22.33
C ALA A 39 -19.26 23.77 21.53
N ASP A 40 -18.59 24.90 21.30
CA ASP A 40 -17.34 25.06 20.55
C ASP A 40 -16.23 24.18 21.16
N GLU A 41 -16.29 22.87 20.95
CA GLU A 41 -15.18 21.97 21.17
C GLU A 41 -14.31 22.11 19.92
N ALA A 42 -13.20 22.83 20.06
CA ALA A 42 -12.22 22.96 19.01
C ALA A 42 -11.94 21.56 18.43
N PRO A 43 -11.97 21.39 17.09
CA PRO A 43 -11.83 20.07 16.50
C PRO A 43 -10.56 19.41 17.02
N GLY A 44 -10.69 18.19 17.54
CA GLY A 44 -9.56 17.43 18.08
C GLY A 44 -8.45 17.31 17.04
N TYR A 45 -7.20 17.38 17.49
CA TYR A 45 -6.03 17.20 16.63
C TYR A 45 -5.88 15.72 16.26
N ALA A 46 -5.70 15.42 14.97
CA ALA A 46 -5.26 14.11 14.53
C ALA A 46 -3.75 13.98 14.81
N VAL A 47 -3.35 12.93 15.53
CA VAL A 47 -1.94 12.59 15.76
C VAL A 47 -1.53 11.58 14.70
N GLU A 48 -0.70 12.03 13.76
CA GLU A 48 -0.14 11.18 12.73
C GLU A 48 1.06 10.41 13.27
N ASN A 49 0.92 9.09 13.35
CA ASN A 49 1.98 8.23 13.84
C ASN A 49 2.91 7.75 12.73
N PHE A 50 2.69 8.02 11.44
CA PHE A 50 3.56 7.58 10.33
C PHE A 50 3.78 6.07 10.19
N ASP A 51 2.99 5.25 10.89
CA ASP A 51 3.12 3.79 10.80
C ASP A 51 2.70 3.30 9.42
N TYR A 52 3.42 2.31 8.89
CA TYR A 52 3.15 1.83 7.54
C TYR A 52 1.79 1.11 7.47
N PRO A 53 0.89 1.49 6.55
CA PRO A 53 -0.43 0.86 6.44
C PRO A 53 -0.34 -0.64 6.15
N GLY A 54 -0.93 -1.45 7.04
CA GLY A 54 -0.98 -2.91 6.85
C GLY A 54 0.34 -3.64 7.08
N ALA A 55 1.28 -3.05 7.83
CA ALA A 55 2.59 -3.64 8.14
C ALA A 55 2.51 -5.12 8.60
N ASP A 56 1.62 -5.45 9.54
CA ASP A 56 1.47 -6.81 10.06
C ASP A 56 1.07 -7.83 8.98
N LYS A 57 0.19 -7.42 8.07
CA LYS A 57 -0.24 -8.26 6.94
C LYS A 57 0.91 -8.47 5.96
N ILE A 58 1.67 -7.41 5.68
CA ILE A 58 2.83 -7.48 4.79
C ILE A 58 3.90 -8.39 5.40
N LEU A 59 4.18 -8.29 6.70
CA LEU A 59 5.08 -9.19 7.39
C LEU A 59 4.60 -10.64 7.28
N ALA A 60 3.32 -10.91 7.56
CA ALA A 60 2.78 -12.26 7.50
C ALA A 60 2.80 -12.87 6.08
N GLU A 61 2.59 -12.06 5.04
CA GLU A 61 2.46 -12.56 3.67
C GLU A 61 3.77 -12.52 2.85
N ARG A 62 4.68 -11.61 3.18
CA ARG A 62 5.90 -11.34 2.39
C ARG A 62 7.18 -11.51 3.21
N ASN A 63 7.05 -11.70 4.53
CA ASN A 63 8.18 -11.85 5.47
C ASN A 63 9.13 -10.64 5.47
N ILE A 64 8.61 -9.43 5.22
CA ILE A 64 9.34 -8.17 5.30
C ILE A 64 8.64 -7.22 6.28
N THR A 65 9.39 -6.41 7.01
CA THR A 65 8.84 -5.42 7.95
C THR A 65 8.84 -4.06 7.30
N LEU A 66 7.68 -3.40 7.20
CA LEU A 66 7.60 -1.98 6.86
C LEU A 66 7.18 -1.22 8.13
N LYS A 67 8.01 -0.28 8.59
CA LYS A 67 7.86 0.30 9.93
C LYS A 67 7.16 1.64 9.86
N ARG A 68 7.87 2.66 9.37
CA ARG A 68 7.37 4.05 9.35
C ARG A 68 7.80 4.75 8.08
N GLY A 69 6.99 5.67 7.58
CA GLY A 69 7.34 6.51 6.44
C GLY A 69 6.40 7.69 6.30
N ASP A 70 6.74 8.61 5.42
CA ASP A 70 5.91 9.78 5.10
C ASP A 70 4.82 9.51 4.05
N GLY A 71 4.62 8.24 3.68
CA GLY A 71 3.64 7.82 2.69
C GLY A 71 4.06 8.03 1.24
N HIS A 72 5.26 8.59 1.00
CA HIS A 72 5.73 8.85 -0.35
C HIS A 72 6.49 7.70 -0.98
N ILE A 73 6.96 6.73 -0.18
CA ILE A 73 7.55 5.48 -0.67
C ILE A 73 6.61 4.34 -0.26
N VAL A 74 6.00 3.69 -1.26
CA VAL A 74 4.99 2.65 -1.03
C VAL A 74 5.34 1.34 -1.72
N LEU A 75 5.07 0.22 -1.05
CA LEU A 75 5.20 -1.12 -1.61
C LEU A 75 4.31 -1.24 -2.86
N ALA A 76 4.88 -1.78 -3.92
CA ALA A 76 4.20 -2.00 -5.19
C ALA A 76 4.42 -3.43 -5.67
N ASP A 77 3.49 -3.93 -6.47
CA ASP A 77 3.73 -5.14 -7.26
C ASP A 77 4.78 -4.82 -8.33
N CYS A 78 5.87 -5.58 -8.35
CA CYS A 78 6.95 -5.45 -9.32
C CYS A 78 6.51 -5.61 -10.79
N ALA A 79 5.37 -6.25 -11.05
CA ALA A 79 4.81 -6.40 -12.37
C ALA A 79 3.81 -5.27 -12.75
N SER A 80 3.47 -4.38 -11.81
CA SER A 80 2.41 -3.38 -12.03
C SER A 80 2.78 -2.28 -13.02
N GLN A 81 4.06 -1.88 -13.07
CA GLN A 81 4.55 -0.80 -13.92
C GLN A 81 6.08 -0.83 -14.04
N THR A 82 6.62 -0.05 -14.97
CA THR A 82 8.05 0.24 -15.06
C THR A 82 8.44 1.40 -14.14
N GLY A 83 9.74 1.64 -13.96
CA GLY A 83 10.25 2.76 -13.15
C GLY A 83 10.03 2.62 -11.65
N LEU A 84 9.86 1.39 -11.16
CA LEU A 84 9.85 1.09 -9.73
C LEU A 84 11.29 1.00 -9.21
N LEU A 85 11.50 1.40 -7.96
CA LEU A 85 12.72 1.10 -7.22
C LEU A 85 12.69 -0.40 -6.88
N GLU A 86 13.64 -1.18 -7.38
CA GLU A 86 13.67 -2.64 -7.16
C GLU A 86 14.78 -2.98 -6.15
N VAL A 87 14.41 -3.56 -5.01
CA VAL A 87 15.33 -4.04 -3.97
C VAL A 87 15.49 -5.56 -4.11
N TRP A 88 16.73 -6.03 -4.22
CA TRP A 88 17.06 -7.43 -4.45
C TRP A 88 17.74 -8.02 -3.22
N ALA A 89 17.11 -9.06 -2.67
CA ALA A 89 17.57 -9.77 -1.49
C ALA A 89 17.78 -11.26 -1.81
N ARG A 90 18.67 -11.92 -1.07
CA ARG A 90 18.86 -13.38 -1.15
C ARG A 90 17.72 -14.15 -0.50
N SER A 91 17.10 -13.53 0.49
CA SER A 91 16.07 -14.07 1.38
C SER A 91 14.66 -13.98 0.81
N HIS A 92 14.44 -13.17 -0.25
CA HIS A 92 13.14 -12.91 -0.85
C HIS A 92 13.25 -12.78 -2.37
N ASP A 93 12.12 -12.91 -3.07
CA ASP A 93 11.99 -12.31 -4.39
C ASP A 93 12.20 -10.78 -4.30
N LYS A 94 12.53 -10.15 -5.42
CA LYS A 94 12.73 -8.69 -5.45
C LYS A 94 11.49 -7.96 -4.90
N VAL A 95 11.74 -6.92 -4.11
CA VAL A 95 10.71 -6.08 -3.48
C VAL A 95 10.70 -4.74 -4.21
N CYS A 96 9.54 -4.31 -4.69
CA CYS A 96 9.44 -3.08 -5.47
C CYS A 96 8.73 -1.98 -4.71
N PHE A 97 9.28 -0.77 -4.81
CA PHE A 97 8.72 0.43 -4.22
C PHE A 97 8.41 1.46 -5.30
N ARG A 98 7.29 2.15 -5.12
CA ARG A 98 6.92 3.32 -5.89
C ARG A 98 7.17 4.55 -5.04
N VAL A 99 7.96 5.48 -5.59
CA VAL A 99 8.13 6.81 -5.02
C VAL A 99 7.05 7.73 -5.61
N THR A 100 6.42 8.53 -4.76
CA THR A 100 5.39 9.50 -5.08
C THR A 100 5.79 10.86 -4.53
N GLY A 101 5.36 11.95 -5.15
CA GLY A 101 5.79 13.29 -4.75
C GLY A 101 7.23 13.60 -5.18
N ASN A 102 7.83 14.63 -4.57
CA ASN A 102 9.20 15.07 -4.89
C ASN A 102 10.27 14.45 -3.98
N SER A 103 9.87 13.95 -2.81
CA SER A 103 10.74 13.31 -1.84
C SER A 103 9.96 12.32 -1.01
N GLY A 104 10.64 11.32 -0.44
CA GLY A 104 10.02 10.38 0.48
C GLY A 104 11.04 9.65 1.34
N TRP A 105 10.57 9.10 2.46
CA TRP A 105 11.36 8.19 3.29
C TRP A 105 10.52 7.03 3.81
N LEU A 106 11.17 5.89 3.96
CA LEU A 106 10.59 4.68 4.52
C LEU A 106 11.64 3.92 5.31
N THR A 107 11.34 3.66 6.58
CA THR A 107 12.06 2.71 7.43
C THR A 107 11.41 1.34 7.32
N LEU A 108 12.24 0.31 7.19
CA LEU A 108 11.84 -1.05 6.90
C LEU A 108 12.91 -2.03 7.39
N GLU A 109 12.66 -3.33 7.29
CA GLU A 109 13.66 -4.36 7.53
C GLU A 109 13.53 -5.40 6.41
N ILE A 110 14.53 -5.43 5.53
CA ILE A 110 14.69 -6.47 4.51
C ILE A 110 16.08 -7.08 4.67
N PRO A 111 16.20 -8.35 5.08
CA PRO A 111 17.49 -8.98 5.31
C PRO A 111 18.18 -9.37 3.99
N SER A 112 19.49 -9.57 4.04
CA SER A 112 20.31 -10.13 2.96
C SER A 112 20.15 -9.40 1.61
N VAL A 113 20.07 -8.06 1.65
CA VAL A 113 20.00 -7.23 0.43
C VAL A 113 21.38 -7.18 -0.22
N TYR A 114 21.42 -7.40 -1.54
CA TYR A 114 22.65 -7.43 -2.31
C TYR A 114 22.63 -6.50 -3.53
N GLY A 115 21.49 -5.89 -3.86
CA GLY A 115 21.40 -5.03 -5.04
C GLY A 115 20.17 -4.16 -5.00
N VAL A 116 20.29 -2.95 -5.55
CA VAL A 116 19.15 -2.05 -5.77
C VAL A 116 19.21 -1.53 -7.19
N LYS A 117 18.06 -1.51 -7.86
CA LYS A 117 17.90 -0.86 -9.14
C LYS A 117 17.12 0.43 -8.94
N GLY A 118 17.77 1.56 -9.22
CA GLY A 118 17.18 2.89 -9.08
C GLY A 118 16.08 3.17 -10.09
N ASN A 119 15.24 4.14 -9.74
CA ASN A 119 14.25 4.76 -10.62
C ASN A 119 14.72 6.18 -11.00
N ASP A 120 13.81 7.09 -11.36
CA ASP A 120 14.09 8.48 -11.74
C ASP A 120 14.26 9.44 -10.54
N TYR A 121 14.67 8.91 -9.38
CA TYR A 121 14.92 9.67 -8.16
C TYR A 121 16.33 9.38 -7.65
N ALA A 122 17.03 10.42 -7.22
CA ALA A 122 18.22 10.29 -6.39
C ALA A 122 17.83 9.58 -5.09
N THR A 123 18.37 8.38 -4.89
CA THR A 123 17.98 7.50 -3.80
C THR A 123 19.18 7.10 -2.97
N THR A 124 19.07 7.21 -1.66
CA THR A 124 20.03 6.67 -0.69
C THR A 124 19.36 5.55 0.08
N VAL A 125 20.08 4.45 0.29
CA VAL A 125 19.65 3.34 1.12
C VAL A 125 20.60 3.16 2.30
N ASP A 126 20.05 3.06 3.49
CA ASP A 126 20.82 2.78 4.70
C ASP A 126 20.65 1.33 5.09
N MET A 127 21.77 0.69 5.40
CA MET A 127 21.84 -0.72 5.74
C MET A 127 22.59 -0.93 7.03
N THR A 128 22.27 -2.02 7.72
CA THR A 128 22.98 -2.48 8.92
C THR A 128 23.67 -3.81 8.65
N VAL A 129 24.85 -3.97 9.22
CA VAL A 129 25.58 -5.25 9.29
C VAL A 129 26.17 -5.39 10.69
N ALA A 130 25.75 -6.41 11.43
CA ALA A 130 26.06 -6.51 12.86
C ALA A 130 25.69 -5.20 13.60
N ASP A 131 26.68 -4.49 14.14
CA ASP A 131 26.51 -3.22 14.88
C ASP A 131 26.92 -1.98 14.05
N GLU A 132 27.14 -2.14 12.75
CA GLU A 132 27.58 -1.08 11.83
C GLU A 132 26.43 -0.62 10.93
N GLU A 133 26.34 0.69 10.70
CA GLU A 133 25.48 1.29 9.68
C GLU A 133 26.30 1.71 8.46
N LYS A 134 25.73 1.52 7.27
CA LYS A 134 26.35 1.88 6.00
C LYS A 134 25.31 2.40 5.01
N SER A 135 25.58 3.58 4.46
CA SER A 135 24.75 4.21 3.42
C SER A 135 25.31 3.90 2.03
N TYR A 136 24.41 3.73 1.06
CA TYR A 136 24.74 3.57 -0.34
C TYR A 136 23.89 4.52 -1.19
N ASP A 137 24.53 5.24 -2.09
CA ASP A 137 23.84 6.01 -3.11
C ASP A 137 23.49 5.10 -4.29
N VAL A 138 22.21 5.10 -4.67
CA VAL A 138 21.66 4.30 -5.75
C VAL A 138 21.61 5.14 -7.02
N GLU A 139 22.20 4.61 -8.08
CA GLU A 139 22.23 5.26 -9.39
C GLU A 139 20.85 5.30 -10.02
N GLU A 140 20.45 6.47 -10.53
CA GLU A 140 19.17 6.65 -11.20
C GLU A 140 19.06 5.74 -12.43
N ASN A 141 17.93 5.06 -12.56
CA ASN A 141 17.62 4.15 -13.67
C ASN A 141 18.66 3.05 -13.93
N ALA A 142 19.53 2.78 -12.96
CA ALA A 142 20.66 1.87 -13.09
C ALA A 142 20.76 0.91 -11.90
N TRP A 143 21.63 -0.08 -12.05
CA TRP A 143 21.89 -1.08 -11.03
C TRP A 143 23.04 -0.65 -10.13
N THR A 144 22.83 -0.71 -8.83
CA THR A 144 23.84 -0.43 -7.81
C THR A 144 24.07 -1.66 -6.96
N ALA A 145 25.35 -2.05 -6.85
CA ALA A 145 25.80 -3.06 -5.89
C ALA A 145 25.74 -2.47 -4.48
N VAL A 146 25.05 -3.16 -3.58
CA VAL A 146 24.90 -2.76 -2.17
C VAL A 146 24.96 -4.00 -1.28
N GLY A 147 25.11 -3.79 0.03
CA GLY A 147 25.18 -4.88 1.00
C GLY A 147 26.27 -5.89 0.66
N GLU A 148 25.90 -7.18 0.63
CA GLU A 148 26.79 -8.32 0.39
C GLU A 148 27.65 -8.15 -0.88
N SER A 149 27.06 -7.65 -1.98
CA SER A 149 27.78 -7.56 -3.26
C SER A 149 28.79 -6.42 -3.32
N ALA A 150 28.70 -5.47 -2.40
CA ALA A 150 29.59 -4.31 -2.26
C ALA A 150 30.45 -4.37 -0.98
N ASP A 151 30.44 -5.50 -0.28
CA ASP A 151 31.25 -5.77 0.90
C ASP A 151 32.33 -6.79 0.57
N GLU A 152 33.60 -6.46 0.78
CA GLU A 152 34.73 -7.35 0.44
C GLU A 152 34.72 -8.66 1.24
N GLN A 153 34.06 -8.66 2.39
CA GLN A 153 33.89 -9.82 3.26
C GLN A 153 32.65 -10.65 2.92
N GLY A 154 31.79 -10.18 2.01
CA GLY A 154 30.56 -10.85 1.63
C GLY A 154 29.57 -11.00 2.78
N ARG A 155 29.54 -10.05 3.73
CA ARG A 155 28.62 -10.08 4.87
C ARG A 155 27.19 -9.79 4.42
N GLU A 156 26.21 -10.32 5.15
CA GLU A 156 24.79 -10.03 4.89
C GLU A 156 24.37 -8.71 5.55
N PHE A 157 23.74 -7.84 4.77
CA PHE A 157 23.24 -6.55 5.22
C PHE A 157 21.71 -6.54 5.25
N MET A 158 21.16 -5.89 6.27
CA MET A 158 19.73 -5.60 6.38
C MET A 158 19.47 -4.17 5.94
N LEU A 159 18.60 -3.98 4.96
CA LEU A 159 18.11 -2.66 4.57
C LEU A 159 17.19 -2.11 5.67
N VAL A 160 17.51 -0.92 6.18
CA VAL A 160 16.80 -0.27 7.29
C VAL A 160 16.07 1.00 6.91
N GLU A 161 16.54 1.70 5.87
CA GLU A 161 15.89 2.92 5.38
C GLU A 161 16.08 3.11 3.87
N ILE A 162 15.07 3.67 3.22
CA ILE A 162 15.12 4.21 1.87
C ILE A 162 14.76 5.70 1.96
N ARG A 163 15.57 6.55 1.33
CA ARG A 163 15.29 7.98 1.12
C ARG A 163 15.41 8.29 -0.37
N SER A 164 14.43 8.98 -0.93
CA SER A 164 14.43 9.36 -2.34
C SER A 164 14.07 10.84 -2.50
N THR A 165 14.67 11.52 -3.47
CA THR A 165 14.36 12.90 -3.85
C THR A 165 14.51 13.09 -5.36
N LYS A 166 13.76 14.05 -5.92
CA LYS A 166 13.91 14.53 -7.29
C LYS A 166 14.93 15.66 -7.39
#